data_AF-A0A9E7L7B4-F1
#
_entry.id   AF-A0A9E7L7B4-F1
#
_cell.length_a   1.000
_cell.length_b   1.000
_cell.length_c   1.000
_cell.angle_alpha   90.00
_cell.angle_beta   90.00
_cell.angle_gamma   90.00
#
_symmetry.space_group_name_H-M   'P 1'
#
loop_
_entity.id
_entity.type
_entity.pdbx_description
1 polymer ?
#
loop_
_entity_poly.entity_id
_entity_poly.type
_entity_poly.pdbx_seq_one_letter_code
_entity_poly.pdbx_strand_id
1 'polypeptide(L)'
;MGGGGEERWCLVTGGRGFAARHLVEMLLRSDIWCVRVADLAPSISLDPRERTAPLATPSDPAAPSTSPPIYAIGPISSKYIIGDGNNVNDFTYVENVAHAHICAEQTLASEVGAKKAGGQAYFITNMEPIKFWEFMSLILEGLGYKRPSTKIPVTFMMPIAHMVESTYKLLSRYGMPVPQLTPSRIRLLSCNRTFNCSKAKDQIGYEPIVSLKDGLENTIESYSHLKAEHKKTTSKAYLCLGGGKIANTLLWKDQKQSVTALLLLIAIYYYLFTSGYTLITAMAKLLSFVALFLFIHGALPKKIFGYKIEKMPPSYFNISAEQARSLACSATYSWNNGIGILRSLCKGKDWSLMFKVIIFLLSLNVLGMMSLQTIYKIGVFITFFAFYVYEKWEDAIDNSFNDAFSCLLRLKSEATQRLLKHK
;
A
#
# COMPACT_ATOMS: atom_id res chain seq x y z
N MET A 1 3.49 64.26 -15.83
CA MET A 1 2.36 63.42 -15.37
C MET A 1 3.00 62.27 -14.60
N GLY A 2 3.09 62.21 -13.27
CA GLY A 2 2.22 62.77 -12.23
C GLY A 2 1.60 61.58 -11.46
N GLY A 3 2.30 61.09 -10.44
CA GLY A 3 1.85 59.99 -9.58
C GLY A 3 3.00 59.31 -8.84
N GLY A 4 3.69 60.03 -7.95
CA GLY A 4 4.58 59.39 -6.97
C GLY A 4 3.73 58.60 -6.00
N GLY A 5 3.64 57.28 -6.20
CA GLY A 5 3.08 56.38 -5.19
C GLY A 5 4.03 56.34 -4.01
N GLU A 6 3.58 56.81 -2.84
CA GLU A 6 4.33 56.63 -1.60
C GLU A 6 4.62 55.14 -1.40
N GLU A 7 5.90 54.79 -1.29
CA GLU A 7 6.32 53.44 -0.92
C GLU A 7 5.74 53.10 0.46
N ARG A 8 4.78 52.18 0.50
CA ARG A 8 4.17 51.76 1.76
C ARG A 8 4.99 50.63 2.38
N TRP A 9 5.58 50.90 3.53
CA TRP A 9 6.38 49.92 4.25
C TRP A 9 5.51 49.12 5.23
N CYS A 10 5.55 47.79 5.14
CA CYS A 10 4.91 46.89 6.09
C CYS A 10 5.97 46.15 6.91
N LEU A 11 5.89 46.24 8.24
CA LEU A 11 6.73 45.47 9.14
C LEU A 11 5.99 44.20 9.57
N VAL A 12 6.48 43.03 9.15
CA VAL A 12 5.93 41.73 9.56
C VAL A 12 6.79 41.14 10.67
N THR A 13 6.16 40.91 11.82
CA THR A 13 6.77 40.16 12.95
C THR A 13 6.44 38.67 12.80
N GLY A 14 7.29 37.82 13.36
CA GLY A 14 7.15 36.37 13.29
C GLY A 14 7.38 35.79 11.90
N GLY A 15 8.15 36.45 11.01
CA GLY A 15 8.28 36.08 9.59
C GLY A 15 8.82 34.67 9.28
N ARG A 16 9.36 33.95 10.28
CA ARG A 16 9.67 32.52 10.14
C ARG A 16 8.44 31.61 10.28
N GLY A 17 7.35 32.12 10.86
CA GLY A 17 6.11 31.39 11.09
C GLY A 17 5.34 31.09 9.80
N PHE A 18 4.61 29.97 9.81
CA PHE A 18 3.87 29.45 8.65
C PHE A 18 2.89 30.47 8.04
N ALA A 19 2.06 31.12 8.86
CA ALA A 19 1.10 32.12 8.39
C ALA A 19 1.79 33.42 7.94
N ALA A 20 2.84 33.85 8.64
CA ALA A 20 3.56 35.08 8.32
C ALA A 20 4.26 35.02 6.94
N ARG A 21 4.79 33.85 6.55
CA ARG A 21 5.37 33.66 5.20
C ARG A 21 4.35 33.87 4.09
N HIS A 22 3.15 33.31 4.24
CA HIS A 22 2.06 33.50 3.27
C HIS A 22 1.56 34.94 3.24
N LEU A 23 1.53 35.62 4.40
CA LEU A 23 1.22 37.05 4.47
C LEU A 23 2.25 37.90 3.70
N VAL A 24 3.54 37.65 3.91
CA VAL A 24 4.62 38.35 3.18
C VAL A 24 4.46 38.13 1.67
N GLU A 25 4.19 36.91 1.23
CA GLU A 25 3.99 36.61 -0.19
C GLU A 25 2.78 37.33 -0.77
N MET A 26 1.64 37.34 -0.06
CA MET A 26 0.46 38.09 -0.49
C MET A 26 0.72 39.59 -0.58
N LEU A 27 1.45 40.17 0.39
CA LEU A 27 1.83 41.59 0.37
C LEU A 27 2.74 41.91 -0.81
N LEU A 28 3.73 41.06 -1.10
CA LEU A 28 4.62 41.24 -2.25
C LEU A 28 3.87 41.11 -3.59
N ARG A 29 2.94 40.14 -3.73
CA ARG A 29 2.11 39.97 -4.93
C ARG A 29 1.20 41.17 -5.23
N SER A 30 0.93 42.01 -4.23
CA SER A 30 0.08 43.19 -4.42
C SER A 30 0.81 44.37 -5.10
N ASP A 31 2.14 44.31 -5.26
CA ASP A 31 3.01 45.36 -5.83
C ASP A 31 2.90 46.76 -5.18
N ILE A 32 2.18 46.86 -4.05
CA ILE A 32 1.94 48.12 -3.32
C ILE A 32 2.86 48.26 -2.11
N TRP A 33 3.31 47.13 -1.54
CA TRP A 33 3.99 47.10 -0.24
C TRP A 33 5.46 46.70 -0.33
N CYS A 34 6.32 47.46 0.32
CA CYS A 34 7.68 47.06 0.67
C CYS A 34 7.65 46.36 2.03
N VAL A 35 7.98 45.06 2.07
CA VAL A 35 7.87 44.26 3.29
C VAL A 35 9.22 44.14 3.99
N ARG A 36 9.26 44.45 5.29
CA ARG A 36 10.41 44.23 6.16
C ARG A 36 10.03 43.22 7.24
N VAL A 37 10.84 42.19 7.43
CA VAL A 37 10.64 41.18 8.47
C VAL A 37 11.49 41.53 9.69
N ALA A 38 10.86 41.79 10.83
CA ALA A 38 11.54 42.31 12.02
C ALA A 38 12.38 41.25 12.78
N ASP A 39 12.03 39.97 12.65
CA ASP A 39 12.54 38.89 13.52
C ASP A 39 13.69 38.08 12.90
N LEU A 40 14.38 38.62 11.89
CA LEU A 40 15.58 38.00 11.32
C LEU A 40 16.81 38.52 12.07
N ALA A 41 17.58 37.60 12.68
CA ALA A 41 18.90 37.90 13.22
C ALA A 41 19.77 38.64 12.17
N PRO A 42 20.71 39.51 12.59
CA PRO A 42 21.50 40.37 11.68
C PRO A 42 22.28 39.60 10.59
N SER A 43 22.46 38.29 10.75
CA SER A 43 22.92 37.36 9.72
C SER A 43 21.84 36.33 9.38
N ILE A 44 21.44 36.26 8.11
CA ILE A 44 20.55 35.21 7.58
C ILE A 44 21.32 33.89 7.55
N SER A 45 21.25 33.12 8.65
CA SER A 45 21.67 31.71 8.66
C SER A 45 20.49 30.84 8.26
N LEU A 46 20.42 30.51 6.97
CA LEU A 46 19.45 29.54 6.44
C LEU A 46 19.92 28.13 6.78
N ASP A 47 19.09 27.37 7.48
CA ASP A 47 19.28 25.92 7.64
C ASP A 47 19.36 25.28 6.23
N PRO A 48 20.24 24.29 5.98
CA PRO A 48 20.32 23.59 4.69
C PRO A 48 18.95 23.15 4.10
N ARG A 49 17.96 22.91 4.95
CA ARG A 49 16.58 22.55 4.57
C ARG A 49 15.72 23.75 4.14
N GLU A 50 15.98 24.94 4.68
CA GLU A 50 15.34 26.20 4.27
C GLU A 50 15.83 26.68 2.89
N ARG A 51 16.96 26.14 2.39
CA ARG A 51 17.53 26.48 1.07
C ARG A 51 16.92 25.70 -0.10
N THR A 52 16.30 24.55 0.15
CA THR A 52 15.90 23.58 -0.89
C THR A 52 14.40 23.32 -0.97
N ALA A 53 13.61 23.76 0.02
CA ALA A 53 12.17 23.52 0.05
C ALA A 53 11.37 24.66 -0.62
N PRO A 54 10.53 24.39 -1.63
CA PRO A 54 9.39 25.26 -1.90
C PRO A 54 8.48 25.25 -0.66
N LEU A 55 8.08 26.44 -0.19
CA LEU A 55 7.08 26.70 0.86
C LEU A 55 6.81 25.51 1.82
N ALA A 56 7.65 25.40 2.85
CA ALA A 56 7.46 24.59 4.05
C ALA A 56 7.27 23.06 3.87
N THR A 57 8.36 22.30 3.99
CA THR A 57 8.29 20.94 4.56
C THR A 57 8.37 21.04 6.09
N PRO A 58 7.31 20.70 6.85
CA PRO A 58 7.25 20.95 8.30
C PRO A 58 7.93 19.83 9.10
N SER A 59 9.21 19.58 8.81
CA SER A 59 10.08 18.73 9.63
C SER A 59 10.73 19.50 10.79
N ASP A 60 10.10 20.61 11.24
CA ASP A 60 10.54 21.43 12.37
C ASP A 60 10.10 20.81 13.70
N PRO A 61 11.04 20.35 14.55
CA PRO A 61 10.74 19.87 15.90
C PRO A 61 10.34 20.99 16.88
N ALA A 62 10.37 22.26 16.44
CA ALA A 62 10.14 23.44 17.28
C ALA A 62 8.79 24.17 17.02
N ALA A 63 7.91 23.65 16.14
CA ALA A 63 6.61 24.26 15.90
C ALA A 63 5.67 24.03 17.11
N PRO A 64 5.23 25.09 17.83
CA PRO A 64 4.39 24.95 19.00
C PRO A 64 2.97 24.54 18.60
N SER A 65 2.59 23.28 18.84
CA SER A 65 1.21 22.78 18.97
C SER A 65 0.18 23.00 17.82
N THR A 66 0.56 23.60 16.69
CA THR A 66 -0.35 23.94 15.58
C THR A 66 0.02 23.30 14.24
N SER A 67 0.84 22.24 14.25
CA SER A 67 1.07 21.42 13.05
C SER A 67 -0.25 20.84 12.53
N PRO A 68 -0.52 20.84 11.21
CA PRO A 68 -1.73 20.23 10.67
C PRO A 68 -1.83 18.77 11.13
N PRO A 69 -3.05 18.24 11.37
CA PRO A 69 -3.26 16.86 11.82
C PRO A 69 -2.65 15.82 10.88
N ILE A 70 -2.22 16.21 9.67
CA ILE A 70 -1.56 15.39 8.66
C ILE A 70 -0.29 14.70 9.21
N TYR A 71 0.56 15.37 10.01
CA TYR A 71 1.74 14.73 10.62
C TYR A 71 1.41 13.95 11.90
N ALA A 72 0.27 14.25 12.53
CA ALA A 72 -0.30 13.39 13.56
C ALA A 72 -0.99 12.15 12.97
N ILE A 73 -1.01 11.99 11.63
CA ILE A 73 -1.22 10.72 10.95
C ILE A 73 0.05 9.87 11.11
N GLY A 74 0.35 9.50 12.35
CA GLY A 74 1.13 8.30 12.58
C GLY A 74 0.40 7.09 11.97
N PRO A 75 1.06 5.92 11.89
CA PRO A 75 0.48 4.69 11.35
C PRO A 75 -0.84 4.25 12.01
N ILE A 76 -1.23 4.87 13.13
CA ILE A 76 -2.47 4.64 13.86
C ILE A 76 -3.65 5.41 13.22
N SER A 77 -3.45 6.60 12.65
CA SER A 77 -4.57 7.48 12.23
C SER A 77 -5.07 7.21 10.81
N SER A 78 -4.37 6.40 10.02
CA SER A 78 -4.77 6.04 8.65
C SER A 78 -5.90 5.01 8.60
N LYS A 79 -6.14 4.28 9.69
CA LYS A 79 -7.13 3.18 9.74
C LYS A 79 -8.26 3.41 10.73
N TYR A 80 -8.01 4.15 11.80
CA TYR A 80 -8.92 4.27 12.94
C TYR A 80 -9.56 5.65 13.06
N ILE A 81 -10.87 5.68 13.29
CA ILE A 81 -11.67 6.83 13.68
C ILE A 81 -11.78 6.81 15.21
N ILE A 82 -11.34 7.87 15.88
CA ILE A 82 -11.46 7.99 17.33
C ILE A 82 -12.82 8.65 17.66
N GLY A 83 -13.63 7.95 18.45
CA GLY A 83 -15.00 8.34 18.78
C GLY A 83 -16.04 7.86 17.77
N ASP A 84 -17.16 8.57 17.70
CA ASP A 84 -18.29 8.24 16.82
C ASP A 84 -18.11 8.74 15.38
N GLY A 85 -17.16 9.66 15.18
CA GLY A 85 -16.80 10.25 13.89
C GLY A 85 -17.67 11.45 13.49
N ASN A 86 -18.56 11.92 14.36
CA ASN A 86 -19.48 13.03 14.03
C ASN A 86 -18.96 14.39 14.48
N ASN A 87 -17.72 14.49 14.93
CA ASN A 87 -17.18 15.74 15.42
C ASN A 87 -16.93 16.75 14.29
N VAL A 88 -17.45 17.96 14.50
CA VAL A 88 -17.40 19.05 13.51
C VAL A 88 -16.31 20.04 13.90
N ASN A 89 -15.44 20.37 12.95
CA ASN A 89 -14.33 21.29 13.14
C ASN A 89 -14.29 22.33 12.01
N ASP A 90 -13.82 23.53 12.36
CA ASP A 90 -13.43 24.53 11.36
C ASP A 90 -11.98 24.30 10.91
N PHE A 91 -11.79 24.25 9.61
CA PHE A 91 -10.48 24.30 8.97
C PHE A 91 -10.36 25.62 8.23
N THR A 92 -9.17 26.20 8.15
CA THR A 92 -8.98 27.50 7.51
C THR A 92 -7.74 27.45 6.67
N TYR A 93 -7.88 27.81 5.40
CA TYR A 93 -6.75 27.87 4.50
C TYR A 93 -5.83 29.03 4.87
N VAL A 94 -4.52 28.83 4.78
CA VAL A 94 -3.53 29.79 5.30
C VAL A 94 -3.61 31.14 4.60
N GLU A 95 -3.93 31.18 3.30
CA GLU A 95 -4.13 32.43 2.56
C GLU A 95 -5.35 33.21 3.06
N ASN A 96 -6.41 32.53 3.51
CA ASN A 96 -7.55 33.22 4.13
C ASN A 96 -7.16 33.87 5.47
N VAL A 97 -6.27 33.24 6.24
CA VAL A 97 -5.71 33.84 7.46
C VAL A 97 -4.88 35.08 7.13
N ALA A 98 -4.04 35.02 6.09
CA ALA A 98 -3.28 36.18 5.63
C ALA A 98 -4.20 37.29 5.10
N HIS A 99 -5.23 36.95 4.32
CA HIS A 99 -6.25 37.88 3.86
C HIS A 99 -6.94 38.62 5.02
N ALA A 100 -7.27 37.93 6.10
CA ALA A 100 -7.85 38.56 7.28
C ALA A 100 -6.96 39.63 7.91
N HIS A 101 -5.62 39.48 7.85
CA HIS A 101 -4.70 40.52 8.32
C HIS A 101 -4.73 41.75 7.42
N ILE A 102 -4.86 41.56 6.11
CA ILE A 102 -5.00 42.66 5.15
C ILE A 102 -6.32 43.40 5.39
N CYS A 103 -7.43 42.68 5.58
CA CYS A 103 -8.72 43.30 5.92
C CYS A 103 -8.67 44.09 7.23
N ALA A 104 -7.98 43.54 8.24
CA ALA A 104 -7.78 44.23 9.51
C ALA A 104 -6.97 45.52 9.35
N GLU A 105 -5.86 45.49 8.59
CA GLU A 105 -5.05 46.67 8.29
C GLU A 105 -5.87 47.75 7.58
N GLN A 106 -6.59 47.39 6.52
CA GLN A 106 -7.44 48.32 5.77
C GLN A 106 -8.52 48.98 6.65
N THR A 107 -9.10 48.21 7.57
CA THR A 107 -10.08 48.73 8.52
C THR A 107 -9.44 49.70 9.50
N LEU A 108 -8.27 49.35 10.06
CA LEU A 108 -7.53 50.16 11.01
C LEU A 108 -6.92 51.43 10.38
N ALA A 109 -6.71 51.47 9.07
CA ALA A 109 -6.26 52.66 8.36
C ALA A 109 -7.27 53.82 8.40
N SER A 110 -8.55 53.54 8.65
CA SER A 110 -9.59 54.55 8.84
C SER A 110 -9.81 54.86 10.33
N GLU A 111 -9.99 56.12 10.72
CA GLU A 111 -10.25 56.45 12.14
C GLU A 111 -11.51 55.78 12.69
N VAL A 112 -12.56 55.68 11.87
CA VAL A 112 -13.83 55.05 12.25
C VAL A 112 -13.65 53.54 12.42
N GLY A 113 -12.95 52.89 11.50
CA GLY A 113 -12.63 51.47 11.59
C GLY A 113 -11.67 51.16 12.73
N ALA A 114 -10.68 52.02 13.00
CA ALA A 114 -9.76 51.90 14.12
C ALA A 114 -10.49 51.94 15.48
N LYS A 115 -11.46 52.85 15.65
CA LYS A 115 -12.28 52.88 16.87
C LYS A 115 -13.16 51.63 17.02
N LYS A 116 -13.64 51.07 15.90
CA LYS A 116 -14.51 49.88 15.88
C LYS A 116 -13.73 48.58 16.13
N ALA A 117 -12.56 48.44 15.53
CA ALA A 117 -11.81 47.19 15.46
C ALA A 117 -10.50 47.16 16.29
N GLY A 118 -9.99 48.32 16.69
CA GLY A 118 -8.75 48.43 17.46
C GLY A 118 -8.83 47.75 18.83
N GLY A 119 -7.79 47.01 19.19
CA GLY A 119 -7.67 46.33 20.49
C GLY A 119 -8.58 45.12 20.69
N GLN A 120 -9.29 44.68 19.65
CA GLN A 120 -10.22 43.56 19.71
C GLN A 120 -9.56 42.25 19.26
N ALA A 121 -10.01 41.13 19.84
CA ALA A 121 -9.69 39.79 19.35
C ALA A 121 -10.77 39.28 18.38
N TYR A 122 -10.34 38.55 17.35
CA TYR A 122 -11.16 37.99 16.28
C TYR A 122 -10.85 36.52 16.04
N PHE A 123 -11.87 35.73 15.73
CA PHE A 123 -11.72 34.38 15.21
C PHE A 123 -11.87 34.40 13.69
N ILE A 124 -10.91 33.79 13.00
CA ILE A 124 -10.89 33.69 11.54
C ILE A 124 -11.15 32.23 11.16
N THR A 125 -12.16 32.00 10.31
CA THR A 125 -12.50 30.67 9.79
C THR A 125 -12.79 30.70 8.29
N ASN A 126 -12.93 29.54 7.63
CA ASN A 126 -13.42 29.44 6.25
C ASN A 126 -14.95 29.58 6.14
N MET A 127 -15.68 29.69 7.25
CA MET A 127 -17.16 29.68 7.28
C MET A 127 -17.82 28.41 6.68
N GLU A 128 -17.05 27.34 6.47
CA GLU A 128 -17.49 26.05 5.92
C GLU A 128 -17.16 24.89 6.89
N PRO A 129 -17.88 24.77 8.02
CA PRO A 129 -17.61 23.73 9.00
C PRO A 129 -17.89 22.34 8.42
N ILE A 130 -16.94 21.42 8.57
CA ILE A 130 -17.03 20.05 8.09
C ILE A 130 -16.72 19.06 9.23
N LYS A 131 -17.19 17.82 9.10
CA LYS A 131 -16.78 16.76 10.03
C LYS A 131 -15.27 16.54 9.93
N PHE A 132 -14.59 16.49 11.06
CA PHE A 132 -13.14 16.28 11.13
C PHE A 132 -12.72 15.02 10.34
N TRP A 133 -13.43 13.91 10.53
CA TRP A 133 -13.10 12.65 9.85
C TRP A 133 -13.47 12.64 8.36
N GLU A 134 -14.42 13.49 7.94
CA GLU A 134 -14.70 13.68 6.51
C GLU A 134 -13.54 14.45 5.86
N PHE A 135 -13.12 15.55 6.47
CA PHE A 135 -11.93 16.30 6.02
C PHE A 135 -10.69 15.42 5.93
N MET A 136 -10.41 14.61 6.96
CA MET A 136 -9.29 13.65 6.94
C MET A 136 -9.45 12.60 5.83
N SER A 137 -10.67 12.14 5.56
CA SER A 137 -10.94 11.17 4.49
C SER A 137 -10.64 11.75 3.11
N LEU A 138 -11.04 13.01 2.88
CA LEU A 138 -10.78 13.70 1.62
C LEU A 138 -9.27 13.91 1.37
N ILE A 139 -8.49 14.26 2.41
CA ILE A 139 -7.02 14.35 2.30
C ILE A 139 -6.42 12.98 1.95
N LEU A 140 -6.80 11.94 2.70
CA LEU A 140 -6.24 10.59 2.52
C LEU A 140 -6.55 10.03 1.12
N GLU A 141 -7.78 10.23 0.64
CA GLU A 141 -8.20 9.82 -0.69
C GLU A 141 -7.46 10.59 -1.79
N GLY A 142 -7.31 11.91 -1.63
CA GLY A 142 -6.53 12.75 -2.54
C GLY A 142 -5.05 12.35 -2.63
N LEU A 143 -4.50 11.79 -1.56
CA LEU A 143 -3.14 11.23 -1.50
C LEU A 143 -3.06 9.75 -1.93
N GLY A 144 -4.17 9.10 -2.29
CA GLY A 144 -4.21 7.70 -2.73
C GLY A 144 -4.25 6.66 -1.61
N TYR A 145 -4.54 7.05 -0.37
CA TYR A 145 -4.72 6.15 0.77
C TYR A 145 -6.18 5.74 0.95
N LYS A 146 -6.40 4.60 1.61
CA LYS A 146 -7.74 4.12 1.94
C LYS A 146 -8.38 4.99 3.03
N ARG A 147 -9.68 5.27 2.89
CA ARG A 147 -10.47 5.97 3.92
C ARG A 147 -10.45 5.21 5.26
N PRO A 148 -10.33 5.91 6.40
CA PRO A 148 -10.41 5.30 7.72
C PRO A 148 -11.85 4.83 7.97
N SER A 149 -12.04 3.61 8.49
CA SER A 149 -13.37 3.01 8.65
C SER A 149 -13.62 2.39 10.03
N THR A 150 -12.56 2.09 10.78
CA THR A 150 -12.70 1.39 12.06
C THR A 150 -12.87 2.40 13.19
N LYS A 151 -14.05 2.44 13.82
CA LYS A 151 -14.32 3.33 14.94
C LYS A 151 -13.82 2.74 16.26
N ILE A 152 -13.13 3.53 17.06
CA ILE A 152 -12.69 3.17 18.42
C ILE A 152 -13.31 4.16 19.41
N PRO A 153 -14.16 3.71 20.35
CA PRO A 153 -14.76 4.60 21.33
C PRO A 153 -13.73 5.30 22.21
N VAL A 154 -13.95 6.59 22.49
CA VAL A 154 -13.07 7.43 23.33
C VAL A 154 -12.89 6.84 24.73
N THR A 155 -13.93 6.19 25.27
CA THR A 155 -13.93 5.56 26.60
C THR A 155 -12.80 4.54 26.76
N PHE A 156 -12.44 3.79 25.70
CA PHE A 156 -11.33 2.84 25.74
C PHE A 156 -9.97 3.52 25.51
N MET A 157 -9.93 4.54 24.65
CA MET A 157 -8.69 5.21 24.27
C MET A 157 -8.15 6.14 25.37
N MET A 158 -9.02 6.78 26.15
CA MET A 158 -8.63 7.75 27.18
C MET A 158 -7.79 7.13 28.32
N PRO A 159 -8.18 5.99 28.93
CA PRO A 159 -7.36 5.32 29.95
C PRO A 159 -5.99 4.91 29.40
N ILE A 160 -5.93 4.39 28.17
CA ILE A 160 -4.68 3.99 27.52
C ILE A 160 -3.75 5.21 27.35
N ALA A 161 -4.28 6.35 26.94
CA ALA A 161 -3.48 7.56 26.79
C ALA A 161 -3.00 8.15 28.12
N HIS A 162 -3.80 8.08 29.18
CA HIS A 162 -3.34 8.46 30.53
C HIS A 162 -2.22 7.54 31.02
N MET A 163 -2.30 6.24 30.72
CA MET A 163 -1.23 5.28 31.03
C MET A 163 0.05 5.64 30.26
N VAL A 164 -0.05 5.86 28.94
CA VAL A 164 1.08 6.27 28.09
C VAL A 164 1.71 7.58 28.56
N GLU A 165 0.90 8.58 28.89
CA GLU A 165 1.39 9.86 29.41
C GLU A 165 2.09 9.70 30.77
N SER A 166 1.56 8.86 31.66
CA SER A 166 2.17 8.57 32.96
C SER A 166 3.52 7.86 32.80
N THR A 167 3.58 6.85 31.92
CA THR A 167 4.83 6.16 31.57
C THR A 167 5.84 7.12 30.95
N TYR A 168 5.40 8.03 30.08
CA TYR A 168 6.25 9.06 29.51
C TYR A 168 6.77 10.04 30.56
N LYS A 169 5.93 10.51 31.49
CA LYS A 169 6.38 11.38 32.59
C LYS A 169 7.46 10.69 33.43
N LEU A 170 7.33 9.39 33.69
CA LEU A 170 8.32 8.60 34.41
C LEU A 170 9.64 8.42 33.63
N LEU A 171 9.55 8.15 32.32
CA LEU A 171 10.69 7.77 31.47
C LEU A 171 11.30 8.91 30.65
N SER A 172 10.66 10.08 30.60
CA SER A 172 11.14 11.26 29.86
C SER A 172 12.53 11.71 30.28
N ARG A 173 12.90 11.46 31.55
CA ARG A 173 14.23 11.73 32.10
C ARG A 173 15.35 10.90 31.43
N TYR A 174 14.98 9.82 30.72
CA TYR A 174 15.89 8.95 29.96
C TYR A 174 15.91 9.25 28.45
N GLY A 175 15.36 10.40 28.03
CA GLY A 175 15.42 10.83 26.63
C GLY A 175 14.39 10.19 25.70
N MET A 176 13.26 9.70 26.24
CA MET A 176 12.16 9.23 25.40
C MET A 176 11.52 10.38 24.60
N PRO A 177 11.20 10.17 23.30
CA PRO A 177 10.47 11.15 22.51
C PRO A 177 9.01 11.28 22.97
N VAL A 178 8.40 12.45 22.72
CA VAL A 178 7.00 12.71 23.08
C VAL A 178 6.07 11.69 22.39
N PRO A 179 5.27 10.92 23.16
CA PRO A 179 4.40 9.91 22.59
C PRO A 179 3.30 10.53 21.74
N GLN A 180 2.91 9.85 20.66
CA GLN A 180 1.84 10.34 19.80
C GLN A 180 0.45 10.20 20.42
N LEU A 181 0.30 9.30 21.40
CA LEU A 181 -0.97 8.99 22.06
C LEU A 181 -1.04 9.69 23.42
N THR A 182 -1.47 10.95 23.43
CA THR A 182 -1.72 11.73 24.65
C THR A 182 -3.21 12.02 24.84
N PRO A 183 -3.69 12.21 26.09
CA PRO A 183 -5.09 12.57 26.35
C PRO A 183 -5.50 13.86 25.65
N SER A 184 -4.59 14.84 25.57
CA SER A 184 -4.80 16.10 24.86
C SER A 184 -5.04 15.90 23.36
N ARG A 185 -4.30 15.00 22.71
CA ARG A 185 -4.48 14.65 21.29
C ARG A 185 -5.77 13.88 21.04
N ILE A 186 -6.11 12.92 21.90
CA ILE A 186 -7.40 12.21 21.79
C ILE A 186 -8.56 13.20 21.92
N ARG A 187 -8.48 14.10 22.91
CA ARG A 187 -9.51 15.13 23.11
C ARG A 187 -9.64 16.02 21.87
N LEU A 188 -8.52 16.44 21.26
CA LEU A 188 -8.49 17.21 20.02
C LEU A 188 -9.18 16.48 18.85
N LEU A 189 -9.00 15.16 18.74
CA LEU A 189 -9.56 14.34 17.68
C LEU A 189 -11.04 13.97 17.89
N SER A 190 -11.56 14.07 19.12
CA SER A 190 -12.91 13.62 19.46
C SER A 190 -13.92 14.75 19.74
N CYS A 191 -13.47 15.96 20.06
CA CYS A 191 -14.38 17.06 20.42
C CYS A 191 -14.76 17.92 19.21
N ASN A 192 -15.97 18.51 19.26
CA ASN A 192 -16.41 19.52 18.30
C ASN A 192 -15.67 20.84 18.56
N ARG A 193 -15.19 21.48 17.49
CA ARG A 193 -14.47 22.76 17.55
C ARG A 193 -14.89 23.67 16.40
N THR A 194 -15.98 24.38 16.62
CA THR A 194 -16.41 25.44 15.71
C THR A 194 -16.26 26.80 16.36
N PHE A 195 -15.97 27.82 15.56
CA PHE A 195 -15.76 29.19 15.99
C PHE A 195 -16.69 30.13 15.23
N ASN A 196 -17.15 31.18 15.93
CA ASN A 196 -17.99 32.21 15.32
C ASN A 196 -17.10 33.30 14.68
N CYS A 197 -17.19 33.43 13.35
CA CYS A 197 -16.45 34.40 12.55
C CYS A 197 -17.29 35.66 12.19
N SER A 198 -18.53 35.78 12.67
CA SER A 198 -19.41 36.92 12.38
C SER A 198 -18.80 38.25 12.80
N LYS A 199 -18.09 38.29 13.94
CA LYS A 199 -17.41 39.50 14.41
C LYS A 199 -16.36 40.01 13.40
N ALA A 200 -15.61 39.09 12.77
CA ALA A 200 -14.61 39.47 11.77
C ALA A 200 -15.29 39.97 10.49
N LYS A 201 -16.35 39.28 10.04
CA LYS A 201 -17.17 39.71 8.91
C LYS A 201 -17.73 41.12 9.09
N ASP A 202 -18.34 41.40 10.25
CA ASP A 202 -19.07 42.63 10.49
C ASP A 202 -18.16 43.83 10.81
N GLN A 203 -17.02 43.59 11.45
CA GLN A 203 -16.16 44.66 11.96
C GLN A 203 -14.96 44.97 11.06
N ILE A 204 -14.36 43.95 10.44
CA ILE A 204 -13.19 44.11 9.55
C ILE A 204 -13.49 43.75 8.10
N GLY A 205 -14.74 43.44 7.75
CA GLY A 205 -15.13 43.13 6.37
C GLY A 205 -14.54 41.83 5.82
N TYR A 206 -14.14 40.90 6.70
CA TYR A 206 -13.49 39.66 6.29
C TYR A 206 -14.50 38.69 5.65
N GLU A 207 -14.18 38.24 4.44
CA GLU A 207 -14.77 37.06 3.81
C GLU A 207 -13.65 36.16 3.25
N PRO A 208 -13.82 34.82 3.32
CA PRO A 208 -12.82 33.88 2.80
C PRO A 208 -12.73 33.98 1.28
N ILE A 209 -11.51 34.08 0.76
CA ILE A 209 -11.22 34.19 -0.69
C ILE A 209 -10.97 32.82 -1.34
N VAL A 210 -10.50 31.85 -0.56
CA VAL A 210 -10.28 30.46 -1.01
C VAL A 210 -11.30 29.54 -0.36
N SER A 211 -12.05 28.79 -1.16
CA SER A 211 -12.99 27.80 -0.66
C SER A 211 -12.28 26.63 0.04
N LEU A 212 -12.98 25.88 0.90
CA LEU A 212 -12.42 24.70 1.55
C LEU A 212 -11.99 23.65 0.53
N LYS A 213 -12.73 23.51 -0.57
CA LYS A 213 -12.44 22.57 -1.65
C LYS A 213 -11.14 22.94 -2.37
N ASP A 214 -10.99 24.19 -2.79
CA ASP A 214 -9.79 24.64 -3.50
C ASP A 214 -8.56 24.58 -2.57
N GLY A 215 -8.74 24.97 -1.31
CA GLY A 215 -7.70 24.85 -0.28
C GLY A 215 -7.25 23.41 -0.05
N LEU A 216 -8.18 22.45 -0.12
CA LEU A 216 -7.89 21.02 -0.02
C LEU A 216 -7.09 20.51 -1.22
N GLU A 217 -7.50 20.86 -2.45
CA GLU A 217 -6.82 20.47 -3.69
C GLU A 217 -5.37 21.01 -3.71
N ASN A 218 -5.19 22.29 -3.41
CA ASN A 218 -3.88 22.93 -3.30
C ASN A 218 -3.01 22.28 -2.20
N THR A 219 -3.62 21.89 -1.08
CA THR A 219 -2.92 21.18 -0.01
C THR A 219 -2.44 19.81 -0.49
N ILE A 220 -3.31 19.00 -1.13
CA ILE A 220 -2.95 17.68 -1.65
C ILE A 220 -1.81 17.77 -2.68
N GLU A 221 -1.85 18.78 -3.55
CA GLU A 221 -0.79 19.01 -4.54
C GLU A 221 0.55 19.35 -3.88
N SER A 222 0.53 20.22 -2.86
CA SER A 222 1.72 20.59 -2.07
C SER A 222 2.35 19.38 -1.35
N TYR A 223 1.53 18.38 -0.99
CA TYR A 223 1.97 17.11 -0.38
C TYR A 223 2.13 15.96 -1.38
N SER A 224 2.38 16.24 -2.66
CA SER A 224 2.57 15.22 -3.70
C SER A 224 3.63 14.15 -3.37
N HIS A 225 4.66 14.50 -2.61
CA HIS A 225 5.70 13.58 -2.12
C HIS A 225 5.19 12.53 -1.12
N LEU A 226 4.02 12.74 -0.50
CA LEU A 226 3.35 11.80 0.39
C LEU A 226 2.31 10.94 -0.33
N LYS A 227 2.14 11.07 -1.65
CA LYS A 227 1.20 10.22 -2.38
C LYS A 227 1.59 8.75 -2.23
N ALA A 228 0.60 7.91 -1.94
CA ALA A 228 0.80 6.48 -1.82
C ALA A 228 1.41 5.93 -3.12
N GLU A 229 2.64 5.45 -3.07
CA GLU A 229 3.14 4.55 -4.11
C GLU A 229 2.15 3.38 -4.20
N HIS A 230 1.62 3.10 -5.40
CA HIS A 230 0.75 1.95 -5.65
C HIS A 230 1.49 0.63 -5.38
N LYS A 231 1.68 0.29 -4.11
CA LYS A 231 2.21 -1.00 -3.69
C LYS A 231 1.04 -1.97 -3.65
N LYS A 232 0.82 -2.62 -4.79
CA LYS A 232 -0.18 -3.68 -4.99
C LYS A 232 -0.16 -4.64 -3.79
N THR A 233 -1.26 -4.70 -3.04
CA THR A 233 -1.49 -5.72 -2.02
C THR A 233 -1.38 -7.09 -2.67
N THR A 234 -0.36 -7.86 -2.29
CA THR A 234 -0.11 -9.28 -2.61
C THR A 234 -0.95 -9.90 -3.74
N SER A 235 -0.34 -10.14 -4.91
CA SER A 235 -0.98 -10.72 -6.10
C SER A 235 -1.63 -12.08 -5.85
N LYS A 236 -2.73 -12.40 -6.55
CA LYS A 236 -3.39 -13.71 -6.49
C LYS A 236 -2.46 -14.84 -6.94
N ALA A 237 -1.53 -14.57 -7.86
CA ALA A 237 -0.51 -15.53 -8.25
C ALA A 237 0.40 -15.94 -7.08
N TYR A 238 0.77 -14.99 -6.22
CA TYR A 238 1.55 -15.29 -5.02
C TYR A 238 0.79 -16.22 -4.05
N LEU A 239 -0.52 -16.02 -3.91
CA LEU A 239 -1.39 -16.90 -3.11
C LEU A 239 -1.57 -18.28 -3.77
N CYS A 240 -1.78 -18.34 -5.09
CA CYS A 240 -1.96 -19.58 -5.84
C CYS A 240 -0.73 -20.50 -5.78
N LEU A 241 0.47 -19.91 -5.78
CA LEU A 241 1.74 -20.63 -5.63
C LEU A 241 2.01 -21.11 -4.19
N GLY A 242 1.08 -20.95 -3.26
CA GLY A 242 1.18 -21.40 -1.87
C GLY A 242 2.01 -20.49 -0.95
N GLY A 243 2.47 -19.35 -1.47
CA GLY A 243 3.33 -18.40 -0.75
C GLY A 243 4.74 -18.95 -0.43
N GLY A 244 5.62 -18.07 0.06
CA GLY A 244 6.96 -18.45 0.51
C GLY A 244 8.00 -18.52 -0.62
N LYS A 245 9.04 -19.36 -0.43
CA LYS A 245 10.24 -19.34 -1.27
C LYS A 245 9.96 -19.63 -2.74
N ILE A 246 9.11 -20.61 -3.05
CA ILE A 246 8.79 -20.98 -4.45
C ILE A 246 8.06 -19.84 -5.17
N ALA A 247 7.07 -19.23 -4.51
CA ALA A 247 6.33 -18.09 -5.05
C ALA A 247 7.26 -16.89 -5.28
N ASN A 248 8.19 -16.63 -4.36
CA ASN A 248 9.19 -15.56 -4.51
C ASN A 248 10.16 -15.83 -5.67
N THR A 249 10.57 -17.08 -5.87
CA THR A 249 11.47 -17.50 -6.95
C THR A 249 10.79 -17.39 -8.33
N LEU A 250 9.54 -17.83 -8.44
CA LEU A 250 8.80 -17.82 -9.72
C LEU A 250 8.31 -16.43 -10.13
N LEU A 251 7.96 -15.58 -9.16
CA LEU A 251 7.55 -14.18 -9.39
C LEU A 251 8.72 -13.20 -9.44
N TRP A 252 9.97 -13.69 -9.47
CA TRP A 252 11.17 -12.86 -9.52
C TRP A 252 11.31 -11.83 -8.37
N LYS A 253 10.72 -12.13 -7.20
CA LYS A 253 10.82 -11.27 -6.01
C LYS A 253 12.19 -11.37 -5.32
N ASP A 254 12.86 -12.53 -5.43
CA ASP A 254 14.25 -12.71 -5.03
C ASP A 254 15.11 -13.12 -6.24
N GLN A 255 15.75 -12.13 -6.85
CA GLN A 255 16.52 -12.30 -8.07
C GLN A 255 17.66 -13.33 -7.94
N LYS A 256 18.29 -13.45 -6.75
CA LYS A 256 19.38 -14.41 -6.54
C LYS A 256 18.85 -15.84 -6.54
N GLN A 257 17.73 -16.08 -5.87
CA GLN A 257 17.10 -17.40 -5.85
C GLN A 257 16.52 -17.77 -7.22
N SER A 258 15.86 -16.85 -7.92
CA SER A 258 15.34 -17.07 -9.28
C SER A 258 16.43 -17.45 -10.28
N VAL A 259 17.55 -16.72 -10.29
CA VAL A 259 18.69 -17.02 -11.18
C VAL A 259 19.31 -18.37 -10.81
N THR A 260 19.47 -18.67 -9.52
CA THR A 260 20.03 -19.96 -9.08
C THR A 260 19.12 -21.14 -9.50
N ALA A 261 17.81 -20.99 -9.35
CA ALA A 261 16.84 -22.00 -9.76
C ALA A 261 16.85 -22.19 -11.29
N LEU A 262 16.95 -21.11 -12.06
CA LEU A 262 17.04 -21.18 -13.52
C LEU A 262 18.34 -21.87 -13.98
N LEU A 263 19.47 -21.55 -13.37
CA LEU A 263 20.75 -22.22 -13.66
C LEU A 263 20.69 -23.71 -13.33
N LEU A 264 20.04 -24.09 -12.23
CA LEU A 264 19.84 -25.48 -11.84
C LEU A 264 18.93 -26.22 -12.83
N LEU A 265 17.85 -25.60 -13.30
CA LEU A 265 16.99 -26.14 -14.36
C LEU A 265 17.76 -26.30 -15.68
N ILE A 266 18.59 -25.33 -16.06
CA ILE A 266 19.45 -25.42 -17.24
C ILE A 266 20.44 -26.58 -17.09
N ALA A 267 21.08 -26.75 -15.93
CA ALA A 267 21.98 -27.88 -15.68
C ALA A 267 21.25 -29.24 -15.79
N ILE A 268 20.03 -29.33 -15.24
CA ILE A 268 19.15 -30.49 -15.39
C ILE A 268 18.81 -30.76 -16.86
N TYR A 269 18.52 -29.71 -17.64
CA TYR A 269 18.25 -29.83 -19.07
C TYR A 269 19.44 -30.44 -19.82
N TYR A 270 20.65 -29.90 -19.61
CA TYR A 270 21.85 -30.43 -20.27
C TYR A 270 22.11 -31.89 -19.88
N TYR A 271 21.98 -32.22 -18.58
CA TYR A 271 22.17 -33.57 -18.09
C TYR A 271 21.21 -34.58 -18.74
N LEU A 272 19.91 -34.24 -18.79
CA LEU A 272 18.85 -35.12 -19.30
C LEU A 272 18.84 -35.22 -20.84
N PHE A 273 19.04 -34.11 -21.54
CA PHE A 273 18.68 -34.01 -22.96
C PHE A 273 19.85 -33.85 -23.92
N THR A 274 20.95 -33.24 -23.48
CA THR A 274 22.14 -33.05 -24.34
C THR A 274 23.05 -34.27 -24.32
N SER A 275 22.99 -35.08 -23.27
CA SER A 275 23.80 -36.30 -23.12
C SER A 275 23.39 -37.47 -24.04
N GLY A 276 22.35 -37.30 -24.88
CA GLY A 276 21.88 -38.34 -25.81
C GLY A 276 21.23 -39.56 -25.15
N TYR A 277 20.94 -39.50 -23.85
CA TYR A 277 20.33 -40.61 -23.11
C TYR A 277 18.82 -40.65 -23.30
N THR A 278 18.24 -41.86 -23.30
CA THR A 278 16.80 -42.01 -23.12
C THR A 278 16.42 -41.57 -21.69
N LEU A 279 15.17 -41.15 -21.48
CA LEU A 279 14.68 -40.75 -20.16
C LEU A 279 14.94 -41.85 -19.11
N ILE A 280 14.73 -43.12 -19.49
CA ILE A 280 14.96 -44.28 -18.63
C ILE A 280 16.43 -44.36 -18.22
N THR A 281 17.35 -44.24 -19.19
CA THR A 281 18.79 -44.27 -18.93
C THR A 281 19.24 -43.11 -18.04
N ALA A 282 18.70 -41.90 -18.26
CA ALA A 282 19.03 -40.74 -17.45
C ALA A 282 18.53 -40.89 -16.00
N MET A 283 17.31 -41.41 -15.81
CA MET A 283 16.76 -41.71 -14.49
C MET A 283 17.57 -42.80 -13.78
N ALA A 284 17.94 -43.88 -14.47
CA ALA A 284 18.77 -44.94 -13.90
C ALA A 284 20.15 -44.42 -13.45
N LYS A 285 20.77 -43.53 -14.23
CA LYS A 285 22.03 -42.88 -13.85
C LYS A 285 21.88 -41.93 -12.67
N LEU A 286 20.80 -41.14 -12.62
CA LEU A 286 20.49 -40.27 -11.49
C LEU A 286 20.31 -41.09 -10.21
N LEU A 287 19.50 -42.17 -10.27
CA LEU A 287 19.32 -43.13 -9.18
C LEU A 287 20.64 -43.76 -8.75
N SER A 288 21.50 -44.13 -9.71
CA SER A 288 22.83 -44.67 -9.43
C SER A 288 23.74 -43.66 -8.74
N PHE A 289 23.70 -42.38 -9.15
CA PHE A 289 24.45 -41.32 -8.49
C PHE A 289 23.94 -41.03 -7.08
N VAL A 290 22.61 -41.02 -6.89
CA VAL A 290 21.99 -40.89 -5.56
C VAL A 290 22.39 -42.06 -4.66
N ALA A 291 22.34 -43.30 -5.18
CA ALA A 291 22.78 -44.48 -4.44
C ALA A 291 24.26 -44.40 -4.07
N LEU A 292 25.13 -43.99 -5.01
CA LEU A 292 26.55 -43.78 -4.76
C LEU A 292 26.78 -42.68 -3.72
N PHE A 293 26.06 -41.57 -3.81
CA PHE A 293 26.13 -40.48 -2.85
C PHE A 293 25.71 -40.95 -1.45
N LEU A 294 24.58 -41.64 -1.34
CA LEU A 294 24.10 -42.19 -0.07
C LEU A 294 25.08 -43.22 0.51
N PHE A 295 25.70 -44.04 -0.35
CA PHE A 295 26.74 -45.00 0.05
C PHE A 295 27.98 -44.29 0.60
N ILE A 296 28.50 -43.30 -0.13
CA ILE A 296 29.64 -42.48 0.31
C ILE A 296 29.29 -41.75 1.62
N HIS A 297 28.12 -41.12 1.70
CA HIS A 297 27.62 -40.44 2.88
C HIS A 297 27.47 -41.38 4.10
N GLY A 298 27.03 -42.61 3.88
CA GLY A 298 26.96 -43.65 4.92
C GLY A 298 28.33 -44.10 5.41
N ALA A 299 29.29 -44.26 4.48
CA ALA A 299 30.65 -44.72 4.74
C ALA A 299 31.55 -43.64 5.39
N LEU A 300 31.25 -42.35 5.21
CA LEU A 300 32.03 -41.24 5.78
C LEU A 300 32.05 -41.30 7.33
N PRO A 301 33.21 -41.09 7.98
CA PRO A 301 33.32 -41.02 9.43
C PRO A 301 32.62 -39.78 10.00
N LYS A 302 32.18 -39.85 11.27
CA LYS A 302 31.38 -38.79 11.94
C LYS A 302 32.11 -37.45 12.10
N LYS A 303 33.43 -37.41 11.90
CA LYS A 303 34.27 -36.21 11.94
C LYS A 303 35.26 -36.27 10.79
N ILE A 304 35.30 -35.23 9.97
CA ILE A 304 36.25 -35.07 8.88
C ILE A 304 36.77 -33.63 8.91
N PHE A 305 38.09 -33.45 8.99
CA PHE A 305 38.74 -32.14 9.00
C PHE A 305 38.08 -31.09 9.94
N GLY A 306 37.64 -31.52 11.13
CA GLY A 306 37.00 -30.64 12.12
C GLY A 306 35.50 -30.40 11.97
N TYR A 307 34.88 -30.82 10.86
CA TYR A 307 33.43 -30.71 10.64
C TYR A 307 32.71 -31.98 11.13
N LYS A 308 31.61 -31.81 11.89
CA LYS A 308 30.70 -32.90 12.27
C LYS A 308 29.74 -33.16 11.11
N ILE A 309 29.82 -34.35 10.53
CA ILE A 309 28.86 -34.79 9.50
C ILE A 309 27.68 -35.44 10.22
N GLU A 310 26.49 -34.88 10.02
CA GLU A 310 25.26 -35.42 10.57
C GLU A 310 24.87 -36.69 9.80
N LYS A 311 24.88 -37.85 10.47
CA LYS A 311 24.48 -39.11 9.84
C LYS A 311 22.96 -39.17 9.75
N MET A 312 22.44 -39.57 8.58
CA MET A 312 21.02 -39.79 8.39
C MET A 312 20.53 -40.90 9.35
N PRO A 313 19.50 -40.67 10.18
CA PRO A 313 18.99 -41.66 11.09
C PRO A 313 18.31 -42.83 10.34
N PRO A 314 18.36 -44.07 10.87
CA PRO A 314 17.77 -45.25 10.23
C PRO A 314 16.25 -45.16 9.99
N SER A 315 15.57 -44.27 10.72
CA SER A 315 14.13 -44.01 10.57
C SER A 315 13.73 -43.52 9.18
N TYR A 316 14.61 -42.85 8.43
CA TYR A 316 14.33 -42.42 7.06
C TYR A 316 14.22 -43.58 6.06
N PHE A 317 14.75 -44.75 6.39
CA PHE A 317 14.74 -45.94 5.51
C PHE A 317 13.74 -47.02 5.97
N ASN A 318 13.10 -46.83 7.13
CA ASN A 318 12.06 -47.73 7.62
C ASN A 318 10.71 -47.31 7.04
N ILE A 319 10.26 -48.02 6.00
CA ILE A 319 8.89 -47.93 5.51
C ILE A 319 8.00 -48.67 6.50
N SER A 320 7.08 -47.99 7.18
CA SER A 320 6.16 -48.64 8.10
C SER A 320 5.18 -49.54 7.34
N ALA A 321 4.69 -50.62 7.97
CA ALA A 321 3.69 -51.49 7.37
C ALA A 321 2.40 -50.72 7.00
N GLU A 322 2.07 -49.67 7.75
CA GLU A 322 0.94 -48.77 7.48
C GLU A 322 1.16 -47.92 6.23
N GLN A 323 2.35 -47.34 6.06
CA GLN A 323 2.71 -46.57 4.85
C GLN A 323 2.71 -47.46 3.61
N ALA A 324 3.31 -48.65 3.70
CA ALA A 324 3.30 -49.62 2.61
C ALA A 324 1.88 -50.05 2.24
N ARG A 325 1.03 -50.33 3.23
CA ARG A 325 -0.38 -50.69 3.03
C ARG A 325 -1.19 -49.54 2.43
N SER A 326 -0.96 -48.30 2.88
CA SER A 326 -1.60 -47.11 2.32
C SER A 326 -1.23 -46.90 0.84
N LEU A 327 0.05 -47.00 0.50
CA LEU A 327 0.52 -46.93 -0.88
C LEU A 327 -0.06 -48.05 -1.75
N ALA A 328 -0.06 -49.29 -1.26
CA ALA A 328 -0.64 -50.43 -1.96
C ALA A 328 -2.15 -50.26 -2.19
N CYS A 329 -2.90 -49.80 -1.18
CA CYS A 329 -4.32 -49.51 -1.29
C CYS A 329 -4.59 -48.36 -2.28
N SER A 330 -3.79 -47.29 -2.26
CA SER A 330 -3.89 -46.19 -3.22
C SER A 330 -3.63 -46.65 -4.65
N ALA A 331 -2.57 -47.43 -4.87
CA ALA A 331 -2.25 -47.99 -6.18
C ALA A 331 -3.37 -48.91 -6.69
N THR A 332 -3.89 -49.78 -5.82
CA THR A 332 -5.00 -50.69 -6.16
C THR A 332 -6.28 -49.92 -6.45
N TYR A 333 -6.58 -48.88 -5.68
CA TYR A 333 -7.71 -47.99 -5.93
C TYR A 333 -7.59 -47.29 -7.28
N SER A 334 -6.44 -46.69 -7.59
CA SER A 334 -6.19 -46.01 -8.87
C SER A 334 -6.30 -46.96 -10.05
N TRP A 335 -5.73 -48.17 -9.93
CA TRP A 335 -5.82 -49.21 -10.94
C TRP A 335 -7.27 -49.66 -11.16
N ASN A 336 -7.99 -49.97 -10.09
CA ASN A 336 -9.39 -50.39 -10.15
C ASN A 336 -10.30 -49.28 -10.69
N ASN A 337 -10.04 -48.03 -10.34
CA ASN A 337 -10.76 -46.89 -10.89
C ASN A 337 -10.50 -46.74 -12.39
N GLY A 338 -9.25 -46.84 -12.84
CA GLY A 338 -8.90 -46.84 -14.26
C GLY A 338 -9.60 -47.96 -15.04
N ILE A 339 -9.56 -49.19 -14.52
CA ILE A 339 -10.29 -50.33 -15.10
C ILE A 339 -11.80 -50.10 -15.07
N GLY A 340 -12.34 -49.48 -14.02
CA GLY A 340 -13.75 -49.13 -13.90
C GLY A 340 -14.19 -48.15 -14.99
N ILE A 341 -13.38 -47.11 -15.24
CA ILE A 341 -13.57 -46.13 -16.32
C ILE A 341 -13.52 -46.82 -17.68
N LEU A 342 -12.52 -47.67 -17.94
CA LEU A 342 -12.41 -48.49 -19.15
C LEU A 342 -13.63 -49.39 -19.35
N ARG A 343 -14.08 -50.08 -18.30
CA ARG A 343 -15.28 -50.93 -18.34
C ARG A 343 -16.54 -50.12 -18.61
N SER A 344 -16.64 -48.91 -18.07
CA SER A 344 -17.76 -48.00 -18.33
C SER A 344 -17.78 -47.52 -19.78
N LEU A 345 -16.62 -47.17 -20.34
CA LEU A 345 -16.42 -46.83 -21.75
C LEU A 345 -16.87 -47.99 -22.66
N CYS A 346 -16.43 -49.22 -22.39
CA CYS A 346 -16.78 -50.39 -23.19
C CYS A 346 -18.28 -50.72 -23.16
N LYS A 347 -18.99 -50.36 -22.08
CA LYS A 347 -20.45 -50.56 -21.98
C LYS A 347 -21.27 -49.50 -22.73
N GLY A 348 -20.64 -48.40 -23.19
CA GLY A 348 -21.25 -47.38 -24.04
C GLY A 348 -22.39 -46.57 -23.40
N LYS A 349 -22.61 -46.67 -22.09
CA LYS A 349 -23.75 -46.02 -21.41
C LYS A 349 -23.52 -44.55 -21.08
N ASP A 350 -22.26 -44.11 -20.94
CA ASP A 350 -21.92 -42.77 -20.48
C ASP A 350 -21.14 -41.97 -21.54
N TRP A 351 -21.89 -41.30 -22.40
CA TRP A 351 -21.35 -40.46 -23.48
C TRP A 351 -20.50 -39.29 -22.96
N SER A 352 -20.81 -38.74 -21.78
CA SER A 352 -20.06 -37.63 -21.18
C SER A 352 -18.64 -38.06 -20.79
N LEU A 353 -18.53 -39.24 -20.17
CA LEU A 353 -17.24 -39.84 -19.82
C LEU A 353 -16.42 -40.19 -21.08
N MET A 354 -17.07 -40.68 -22.13
CA MET A 354 -16.42 -40.95 -23.42
C MET A 354 -15.81 -39.68 -24.04
N PHE A 355 -16.56 -38.59 -24.13
CA PHE A 355 -16.02 -37.33 -24.68
C PHE A 355 -14.87 -36.77 -23.84
N LYS A 356 -14.94 -36.85 -22.50
CA LYS A 356 -13.83 -36.43 -21.63
C LYS A 356 -12.56 -37.23 -21.90
N VAL A 357 -12.69 -38.54 -22.07
CA VAL A 357 -11.56 -39.43 -22.37
C VAL A 357 -11.01 -39.18 -23.76
N ILE A 358 -11.87 -38.93 -24.77
CA ILE A 358 -11.43 -38.56 -26.13
C ILE A 358 -10.64 -37.24 -26.11
N ILE A 359 -11.15 -36.20 -25.43
CA ILE A 359 -10.45 -34.91 -25.31
C ILE A 359 -9.11 -35.10 -24.58
N PHE A 360 -9.08 -35.90 -23.52
CA PHE A 360 -7.86 -36.21 -22.78
C PHE A 360 -6.85 -37.01 -23.62
N LEU A 361 -7.30 -37.97 -24.41
CA LEU A 361 -6.44 -38.71 -25.33
C LEU A 361 -5.94 -37.83 -26.48
N LEU A 362 -6.78 -36.90 -26.97
CA LEU A 362 -6.40 -35.93 -27.99
C LEU A 362 -5.32 -34.97 -27.44
N SER A 363 -5.47 -34.49 -26.21
CA SER A 363 -4.46 -33.64 -25.59
C SER A 363 -3.16 -34.41 -25.32
N LEU A 364 -3.25 -35.68 -24.88
CA LEU A 364 -2.09 -36.56 -24.76
C LEU A 364 -1.41 -36.82 -26.10
N ASN A 365 -2.17 -36.95 -27.19
CA ASN A 365 -1.62 -37.14 -28.54
C ASN A 365 -0.85 -35.89 -28.99
N VAL A 366 -1.42 -34.69 -28.80
CA VAL A 366 -0.74 -33.43 -29.07
C VAL A 366 0.55 -33.31 -28.25
N LEU A 367 0.50 -33.64 -26.96
CA LEU A 367 1.68 -33.66 -26.09
C LEU A 367 2.71 -34.70 -26.55
N GLY A 368 2.27 -35.89 -26.99
CA GLY A 368 3.13 -36.96 -27.49
C GLY A 368 3.80 -36.65 -28.83
N MET A 369 3.21 -35.76 -29.63
CA MET A 369 3.80 -35.27 -30.88
C MET A 369 4.99 -34.33 -30.63
N MET A 370 5.09 -33.76 -29.43
CA MET A 370 6.19 -32.88 -29.03
C MET A 370 7.34 -33.69 -28.44
N SER A 371 8.57 -33.36 -28.82
CA SER A 371 9.73 -33.97 -28.17
C SER A 371 9.76 -33.60 -26.68
N LEU A 372 10.25 -34.51 -25.83
CA LEU A 372 10.39 -34.27 -24.39
C LEU A 372 11.25 -33.00 -24.11
N GLN A 373 12.20 -32.69 -25.00
CA GLN A 373 12.99 -31.45 -24.96
C GLN A 373 12.14 -30.19 -25.17
N THR A 374 11.23 -30.24 -26.15
CA THR A 374 10.32 -29.14 -26.48
C THR A 374 9.35 -28.91 -25.32
N ILE A 375 8.79 -29.98 -24.76
CA ILE A 375 7.90 -29.90 -23.58
C ILE A 375 8.63 -29.26 -22.40
N TYR A 376 9.88 -29.66 -22.14
CA TYR A 376 10.68 -29.10 -21.06
C TYR A 376 10.92 -27.60 -21.25
N LYS A 377 11.37 -27.18 -22.44
CA LYS A 377 11.63 -25.76 -22.76
C LYS A 377 10.37 -24.90 -22.59
N ILE A 378 9.24 -25.37 -23.12
CA ILE A 378 7.96 -24.68 -23.01
C ILE A 378 7.49 -24.64 -21.56
N GLY A 379 7.60 -25.74 -20.81
CA GLY A 379 7.21 -25.81 -19.41
C GLY A 379 7.98 -24.81 -18.55
N VAL A 380 9.31 -24.78 -18.65
CA VAL A 380 10.14 -23.81 -17.92
C VAL A 380 9.80 -22.37 -18.32
N PHE A 381 9.62 -22.11 -19.62
CA PHE A 381 9.23 -20.79 -20.11
C PHE A 381 7.88 -20.35 -19.53
N ILE A 382 6.85 -21.18 -19.62
CA ILE A 382 5.51 -20.87 -19.09
C ILE A 382 5.58 -20.66 -17.58
N THR A 383 6.28 -21.51 -16.83
CA THR A 383 6.33 -21.40 -15.37
C THR A 383 7.02 -20.12 -14.88
N PHE A 384 8.05 -19.61 -15.56
CA PHE A 384 8.69 -18.35 -15.14
C PHE A 384 8.07 -17.11 -15.79
N PHE A 385 7.57 -17.23 -17.02
CA PHE A 385 7.04 -16.10 -17.78
C PHE A 385 5.55 -15.88 -17.51
N ALA A 386 4.72 -16.93 -17.50
CA ALA A 386 3.27 -16.78 -17.38
C ALA A 386 2.85 -16.25 -16.00
N PHE A 387 3.48 -16.71 -14.91
CA PHE A 387 3.18 -16.18 -13.57
C PHE A 387 3.63 -14.72 -13.41
N TYR A 388 4.77 -14.35 -13.99
CA TYR A 388 5.25 -12.97 -14.01
C TYR A 388 4.32 -12.06 -14.83
N VAL A 389 3.92 -12.49 -16.04
CA VAL A 389 2.98 -11.76 -16.89
C VAL A 389 1.62 -11.64 -16.22
N TYR A 390 1.13 -12.71 -15.59
CA TYR A 390 -0.13 -12.69 -14.86
C TYR A 390 -0.09 -11.67 -13.71
N GLU A 391 0.97 -11.61 -12.91
CA GLU A 391 1.08 -10.61 -11.83
C GLU A 391 1.06 -9.16 -12.38
N LYS A 392 1.67 -8.93 -13.55
CA LYS A 392 1.71 -7.62 -14.20
C LYS A 392 0.36 -7.20 -14.81
N TRP A 393 -0.40 -8.15 -15.33
CA TRP A 393 -1.66 -7.91 -16.07
C TRP A 393 -2.90 -8.48 -15.36
N GLU A 394 -2.79 -8.77 -14.07
CA GLU A 394 -3.80 -9.47 -13.27
C GLU A 394 -5.21 -8.91 -13.46
N ASP A 395 -5.37 -7.59 -13.33
CA ASP A 395 -6.66 -6.91 -13.43
C ASP A 395 -7.25 -6.97 -14.85
N ALA A 396 -6.40 -6.86 -15.88
CA ALA A 396 -6.82 -6.95 -17.27
C ALA A 396 -7.20 -8.39 -17.68
N ILE A 397 -6.44 -9.38 -17.22
CA ILE A 397 -6.70 -10.80 -17.49
C ILE A 397 -7.97 -11.25 -16.76
N ASP A 398 -8.14 -10.90 -15.49
CA ASP A 398 -9.31 -11.30 -14.71
C ASP A 398 -10.59 -10.65 -15.26
N ASN A 399 -10.54 -9.38 -15.68
CA ASN A 399 -11.69 -8.72 -16.32
C ASN A 399 -12.03 -9.39 -17.66
N SER A 400 -11.03 -9.65 -18.51
CA SER A 400 -11.24 -10.35 -19.79
C SER A 400 -11.78 -11.77 -19.60
N PHE A 401 -11.32 -12.49 -18.58
CA PHE A 401 -11.78 -13.83 -18.26
C PHE A 401 -13.22 -13.82 -17.74
N ASN A 402 -13.58 -12.87 -16.88
CA ASN A 402 -14.96 -12.71 -16.40
C ASN A 402 -15.92 -12.35 -17.53
N ASP A 403 -15.50 -11.48 -18.45
CA ASP A 403 -16.30 -11.11 -19.63
C ASP A 403 -16.48 -12.31 -20.57
N ALA A 404 -15.41 -13.06 -20.86
CA ALA A 404 -15.49 -14.27 -21.67
C ALA A 404 -16.34 -15.36 -21.02
N PHE A 405 -16.20 -15.56 -19.70
CA PHE A 405 -16.95 -16.55 -18.95
C PHE A 405 -18.44 -16.20 -18.85
N SER A 406 -18.78 -14.94 -18.63
CA SER A 406 -20.16 -14.46 -18.64
C SER A 406 -20.80 -14.59 -20.03
N CYS A 407 -20.04 -14.34 -21.09
CA CYS A 407 -20.46 -14.58 -22.47
C CYS A 407 -20.73 -16.07 -22.73
N LEU A 408 -19.82 -16.95 -22.30
CA LEU A 408 -19.99 -18.40 -22.43
C LEU A 408 -21.22 -18.92 -21.66
N LEU A 409 -21.46 -18.41 -20.46
CA LEU A 409 -22.64 -18.73 -19.66
C LEU A 409 -23.93 -18.23 -20.32
N ARG A 410 -23.93 -17.03 -20.90
CA ARG A 410 -25.06 -16.51 -21.68
C ARG A 410 -25.36 -17.41 -22.88
N LEU A 411 -24.35 -17.73 -23.69
CA LEU A 411 -24.48 -18.62 -24.85
C LEU A 411 -25.00 -20.01 -24.46
N LYS A 412 -24.51 -20.57 -23.35
CA LYS A 412 -25.00 -21.85 -22.82
C LYS A 412 -26.46 -21.74 -22.39
N SER A 413 -26.83 -20.66 -21.70
CA SER A 413 -28.20 -20.44 -21.24
C SER A 413 -29.19 -20.28 -22.41
N GLU A 414 -28.80 -19.53 -23.45
CA GLU A 414 -29.58 -19.36 -24.68
C GLU A 414 -29.72 -20.66 -25.46
N ALA A 415 -28.64 -21.43 -25.61
CA ALA A 415 -28.69 -22.74 -26.24
C ALA A 415 -29.62 -23.71 -25.48
N THR A 416 -29.59 -23.67 -24.14
CA THR A 416 -30.45 -24.50 -23.29
C THR A 416 -31.92 -24.07 -23.39
N GLN A 417 -32.21 -22.77 -23.45
CA GLN A 417 -33.55 -22.24 -23.67
C GLN A 417 -34.10 -22.57 -25.06
N ARG A 418 -33.27 -22.53 -26.11
CA ARG A 418 -33.68 -22.92 -27.48
C ARG A 418 -33.98 -24.42 -27.58
N LEU A 419 -33.20 -25.26 -26.89
CA LEU A 419 -33.46 -26.71 -26.83
C LEU A 419 -34.72 -27.05 -26.03
N LEU A 420 -35.04 -26.29 -24.98
CA LEU A 420 -36.28 -26.46 -24.19
C LEU A 420 -37.53 -25.93 -24.91
N LYS A 421 -37.41 -24.98 -25.85
CA LYS A 421 -38.54 -24.50 -26.67
C LYS A 421 -38.89 -25.42 -27.86
N HIS A 422 -38.02 -26.36 -28.20
CA HIS A 422 -38.20 -27.30 -29.31
C HIS A 422 -38.57 -28.73 -28.85
N LYS A 423 -38.89 -28.89 -27.57
CA LYS A 423 -39.39 -30.12 -26.95
C LYS A 423 -40.78 -29.86 -26.40
#